data_AF-A0A3N6LLE5-F1
#
_entry.id   AF-A0A3N6LLE5-F1
#
_cell.length_a   1.000
_cell.length_b   1.000
_cell.length_c   1.000
_cell.angle_alpha   90.00
_cell.angle_beta   90.00
_cell.angle_gamma   90.00
#
_symmetry.space_group_name_H-M   'P 1'
#
loop_
_entity.id
_entity.type
_entity.pdbx_description
1 polymer ?
#
loop_
_entity_poly.entity_id
_entity_poly.type
_entity_poly.pdbx_seq_one_letter_code
_entity_poly.pdbx_strand_id
1 'polypeptide(L)'
;MAVLGDAYNRTEAEELGETAIQLLEESPGKEIIVVAKCEDAFEILDQEVTLGYPNGYSDLKPEDYSSVRDWRGRNVHVLGGSPQSQFEVIEELTQPNLTRDPPADIRGVDGNGVQKAAYFGEFYSRDGYQRADHLSIRETVKISLEEIKAFWQDKGLWPETEPRVLYGPAVQEPDQLIYMDQGGDPIPSRDALENAYIGEYEEHGRLAFENKTQKQFVEHREALNKI
;
A
#
# COMPACT_ATOMS: atom_id res chain seq x y z
N MET A 1 -6.82 -0.16 8.12
CA MET A 1 -5.51 0.39 8.49
C MET A 1 -5.33 1.73 7.82
N ALA A 2 -4.87 2.74 8.54
CA ALA A 2 -4.57 4.06 8.00
C ALA A 2 -3.32 4.61 8.68
N VAL A 3 -2.37 5.10 7.88
CA VAL A 3 -1.23 5.86 8.39
C VAL A 3 -1.65 7.33 8.47
N LEU A 4 -1.59 7.89 9.68
CA LEU A 4 -2.03 9.26 9.93
C LEU A 4 -0.93 10.28 9.62
N GLY A 5 0.31 9.97 9.97
CA GLY A 5 1.45 10.84 9.70
C GLY A 5 2.69 10.52 10.53
N ASP A 6 3.69 11.38 10.37
CA ASP A 6 4.97 11.33 11.08
C ASP A 6 5.00 12.40 12.17
N ALA A 7 5.41 12.03 13.39
CA ALA A 7 5.56 12.91 14.54
C ALA A 7 7.04 13.26 14.78
N TYR A 8 7.52 14.36 14.19
CA TYR A 8 8.93 14.80 14.27
C TYR A 8 9.27 15.54 15.56
N ASN A 9 8.26 15.97 16.32
CA ASN A 9 8.43 16.66 17.60
C ASN A 9 7.23 16.41 18.52
N ARG A 10 7.35 16.85 19.79
CA ARG A 10 6.30 16.75 20.81
C ARG A 10 4.96 17.32 20.37
N THR A 11 4.93 18.52 19.78
CA THR A 11 3.66 19.14 19.36
C THR A 11 2.95 18.29 18.31
N GLU A 12 3.69 17.80 17.32
CA GLU A 12 3.11 16.91 16.31
C GLU A 12 2.66 15.57 16.92
N ALA A 13 3.38 15.03 17.90
CA ALA A 13 2.97 13.82 18.60
C ALA A 13 1.66 14.01 19.39
N GLU A 14 1.48 15.16 20.03
CA GLU A 14 0.25 15.53 20.75
C GLU A 14 -0.92 15.64 19.74
N GLU A 15 -0.76 16.39 18.66
CA GLU A 15 -1.80 16.59 17.63
C GLU A 15 -2.20 15.27 16.95
N LEU A 16 -1.22 14.45 16.56
CA LEU A 16 -1.45 13.14 15.94
C LEU A 16 -2.05 12.15 16.94
N GLY A 17 -1.63 12.19 18.20
CA GLY A 17 -2.18 11.37 19.27
C GLY A 17 -3.65 11.65 19.52
N GLU A 18 -4.02 12.91 19.71
CA GLU A 18 -5.42 13.34 19.88
C GLU A 18 -6.29 12.92 18.69
N THR A 19 -5.79 13.15 17.47
CA THR A 19 -6.49 12.77 16.25
C THR A 19 -6.65 11.25 16.12
N ALA A 20 -5.61 10.47 16.49
CA ALA A 20 -5.66 9.02 16.43
C ALA A 20 -6.72 8.45 17.39
N ILE A 21 -6.79 8.97 18.62
CA ILE A 21 -7.81 8.56 19.60
C ILE A 21 -9.22 8.89 19.09
N GLN A 22 -9.44 10.09 18.57
CA GLN A 22 -10.74 10.46 18.00
C GLN A 22 -11.15 9.48 16.88
N LEU A 23 -10.23 9.11 15.99
CA LEU A 23 -10.50 8.17 14.91
C LEU A 23 -10.78 6.74 15.41
N LEU A 24 -10.13 6.32 16.49
CA LEU A 24 -10.38 5.02 17.13
C LEU A 24 -11.77 4.98 17.78
N GLU A 25 -12.21 6.08 18.40
CA GLU A 25 -13.55 6.23 18.97
C GLU A 25 -14.64 6.24 17.88
N GLU A 26 -14.42 6.95 16.77
CA GLU A 26 -15.36 7.05 15.65
C GLU A 26 -15.44 5.78 14.80
N SER A 27 -14.37 5.00 14.76
CA SER A 27 -14.28 3.76 13.97
C SER A 27 -13.61 2.62 14.77
N PRO A 28 -14.30 2.06 15.77
CA PRO A 28 -13.76 0.97 16.58
C PRO A 28 -13.37 -0.22 15.69
N GLY A 29 -12.11 -0.64 15.77
CA GLY A 29 -11.56 -1.73 14.97
C GLY A 29 -10.74 -1.29 13.74
N LYS A 30 -10.61 0.02 13.49
CA LYS A 30 -9.56 0.50 12.57
C LYS A 30 -8.21 0.50 13.27
N GLU A 31 -7.21 -0.03 12.57
CA GLU A 31 -5.81 0.14 12.94
C GLU A 31 -5.33 1.54 12.49
N ILE A 32 -4.95 2.40 13.44
CA ILE A 32 -4.42 3.74 13.19
C ILE A 32 -2.92 3.74 13.50
N ILE A 33 -2.12 4.16 12.52
CA ILE A 33 -0.67 4.14 12.60
C ILE A 33 -0.13 5.56 12.66
N VAL A 34 0.72 5.84 13.65
CA VAL A 34 1.49 7.08 13.77
C VAL A 34 2.97 6.73 13.80
N VAL A 35 3.79 7.41 13.00
CA VAL A 35 5.24 7.17 12.94
C VAL A 35 5.92 8.07 13.97
N ALA A 36 6.36 7.50 15.09
CA ALA A 36 7.13 8.23 16.10
C ALA A 36 8.53 8.55 15.54
N LYS A 37 8.79 9.81 15.18
CA LYS A 37 10.07 10.31 14.63
C LYS A 37 10.87 11.14 15.65
N CYS A 38 10.48 11.08 16.93
CA CYS A 38 11.16 11.72 18.05
C CYS A 38 10.96 10.90 19.33
N GLU A 39 11.84 11.09 20.32
CA GLU A 39 11.79 10.38 21.61
C GLU A 39 10.50 10.68 22.39
N ASP A 40 10.09 11.96 22.44
CA ASP A 40 8.85 12.41 23.11
C ASP A 40 7.60 11.65 22.62
N ALA A 41 7.55 11.27 21.35
CA ALA A 41 6.38 10.61 20.77
C ALA A 41 6.08 9.25 21.42
N PHE A 42 7.08 8.53 21.92
CA PHE A 42 6.87 7.23 22.57
C PHE A 42 6.16 7.35 23.92
N GLU A 43 6.35 8.49 24.61
CA GLU A 43 5.69 8.80 25.88
C GLU A 43 4.28 9.37 25.65
N ILE A 44 4.09 10.15 24.59
CA ILE A 44 2.84 10.87 24.31
C ILE A 44 1.80 9.96 23.65
N LEU A 45 2.22 9.14 22.69
CA LEU A 45 1.28 8.31 21.94
C LEU A 45 0.76 7.17 22.81
N ASP A 46 -0.57 7.03 22.84
CA ASP A 46 -1.27 6.00 23.61
C ASP A 46 -0.85 4.57 23.21
N GLN A 47 -1.02 3.62 24.12
CA GLN A 47 -0.73 2.20 23.89
C GLN A 47 -1.64 1.56 22.85
N GLU A 48 -2.85 2.09 22.66
CA GLU A 48 -3.80 1.63 21.64
C GLU A 48 -3.38 2.07 20.23
N VAL A 49 -2.62 3.16 20.10
CA VAL A 49 -2.10 3.63 18.81
C VAL A 49 -0.95 2.73 18.36
N THR A 50 -1.01 2.26 17.12
CA THR A 50 0.07 1.48 16.53
C THR A 50 1.20 2.37 16.06
N LEU A 51 2.41 2.05 16.49
CA LEU A 51 3.61 2.77 16.08
C LEU A 51 4.07 2.29 14.70
N GLY A 52 4.22 3.22 13.77
CA GLY A 52 4.83 2.95 12.48
C GLY A 52 6.35 2.87 12.62
N TYR A 53 6.94 1.70 12.41
CA TYR A 53 8.39 1.51 12.38
C TYR A 53 8.92 1.81 10.97
N PRO A 54 9.68 2.89 10.75
CA PRO A 54 10.14 3.29 9.42
C PRO A 54 11.32 2.43 8.94
N ASN A 55 11.03 1.38 8.15
CA ASN A 55 12.01 0.48 7.56
C ASN A 55 12.37 0.84 6.10
N GLY A 56 11.63 1.75 5.49
CA GLY A 56 11.84 2.22 4.13
C GLY A 56 12.92 3.31 3.96
N TYR A 57 12.87 3.97 2.82
CA TYR A 57 13.64 5.20 2.58
C TYR A 57 13.06 6.33 3.44
N SER A 58 13.79 6.72 4.47
CA SER A 58 13.44 7.80 5.36
C SER A 58 14.72 8.50 5.80
N ASP A 59 14.66 9.82 5.94
CA ASP A 59 15.81 10.65 6.33
C ASP A 59 16.22 10.41 7.79
N LEU A 60 15.26 10.06 8.65
CA LEU A 60 15.48 9.64 10.03
C LEU A 60 15.22 8.15 10.17
N LYS A 61 16.19 7.45 10.74
CA LYS A 61 16.11 6.03 11.07
C LYS A 61 15.71 5.85 12.54
N PRO A 62 15.05 4.74 12.91
CA PRO A 62 14.62 4.49 14.29
C PRO A 62 15.73 4.69 15.32
N GLU A 63 16.96 4.32 14.98
CA GLU A 63 18.12 4.40 15.87
C GLU A 63 18.59 5.84 16.12
N ASP A 64 18.14 6.82 15.31
CA ASP A 64 18.49 8.23 15.47
C ASP A 64 17.75 8.89 16.65
N TYR A 65 16.62 8.32 17.08
CA TYR A 65 15.73 8.94 18.07
C TYR A 65 15.08 7.94 19.04
N SER A 66 15.35 6.65 18.92
CA SER A 66 14.80 5.61 19.78
C SER A 66 15.75 4.41 19.93
N SER A 67 15.41 3.53 20.86
CA SER A 67 16.04 2.23 21.05
C SER A 67 15.02 1.12 20.81
N VAL A 68 15.49 -0.11 20.55
CA VAL A 68 14.63 -1.31 20.42
C VAL A 68 13.65 -1.45 21.58
N ARG A 69 14.03 -1.04 22.79
CA ARG A 69 13.20 -1.13 23.98
C ARG A 69 11.93 -0.28 23.89
N ASP A 70 11.99 0.86 23.19
CA ASP A 70 10.87 1.79 23.09
C ASP A 70 9.73 1.25 22.21
N TRP A 71 10.08 0.34 21.28
CA TRP A 71 9.14 -0.35 20.40
C TRP A 71 8.56 -1.63 21.02
N ARG A 72 9.29 -2.22 21.97
CA ARG A 72 8.94 -3.50 22.59
C ARG A 72 7.79 -3.35 23.57
N GLY A 73 6.84 -4.30 23.52
CA GLY A 73 5.58 -4.20 24.27
C GLY A 73 4.55 -3.24 23.68
N ARG A 74 4.84 -2.59 22.54
CA ARG A 74 3.91 -1.74 21.79
C ARG A 74 3.30 -2.50 20.61
N ASN A 75 2.17 -2.00 20.11
CA ASN A 75 1.68 -2.34 18.79
C ASN A 75 2.59 -1.69 17.75
N VAL A 76 3.10 -2.46 16.79
CA VAL A 76 4.04 -1.97 15.78
C VAL A 76 3.62 -2.42 14.38
N HIS A 77 3.70 -1.49 13.42
CA HIS A 77 3.56 -1.79 11.99
C HIS A 77 4.84 -1.42 11.25
N VAL A 78 5.43 -2.36 10.50
CA VAL A 78 6.69 -2.10 9.77
C VAL A 78 6.41 -1.46 8.42
N LEU A 79 6.84 -0.21 8.25
CA LEU A 79 6.55 0.61 7.09
C LEU A 79 7.69 0.56 6.07
N GLY A 80 7.41 -0.03 4.91
CA GLY A 80 8.37 -0.20 3.82
C GLY A 80 9.45 -1.26 4.06
N GLY A 81 10.50 -1.20 3.24
CA GLY A 81 11.57 -2.21 3.21
C GLY A 81 11.29 -3.36 2.24
N SER A 82 12.24 -4.30 2.15
CA SER A 82 12.04 -5.58 1.47
C SER A 82 11.49 -6.61 2.46
N PRO A 83 10.87 -7.72 2.02
CA PRO A 83 10.43 -8.78 2.93
C PRO A 83 11.53 -9.27 3.87
N GLN A 84 12.76 -9.35 3.38
CA GLN A 84 13.90 -9.72 4.20
C GLN A 84 14.19 -8.69 5.30
N SER A 85 14.30 -7.40 4.94
CA SER A 85 14.57 -6.36 5.94
C SER A 85 13.41 -6.19 6.92
N GLN A 86 12.17 -6.42 6.47
CA GLN A 86 10.99 -6.44 7.34
C GLN A 86 11.06 -7.59 8.34
N PHE A 87 11.46 -8.79 7.89
CA PHE A 87 11.61 -9.94 8.76
C PHE A 87 12.73 -9.75 9.80
N GLU A 88 13.85 -9.14 9.40
CA GLU A 88 14.95 -8.79 10.32
C GLU A 88 14.48 -7.86 11.45
N VAL A 89 13.69 -6.83 11.11
CA VAL A 89 13.06 -5.93 12.11
C VAL A 89 12.09 -6.72 13.01
N ILE A 90 11.25 -7.59 12.45
CA ILE A 90 10.34 -8.43 13.24
C ILE A 90 11.14 -9.28 14.23
N GLU A 91 12.23 -9.91 13.80
CA GLU A 91 13.08 -10.72 14.68
C GLU A 91 13.68 -9.86 15.80
N GLU A 92 14.22 -8.68 15.49
CA GLU A 92 14.79 -7.77 16.49
C GLU A 92 13.75 -7.34 17.54
N LEU A 93 12.53 -7.01 17.11
CA LEU A 93 11.49 -6.51 17.98
C LEU A 93 10.75 -7.60 18.77
N THR A 94 10.85 -8.87 18.35
CA THR A 94 10.04 -9.97 18.95
C THR A 94 10.86 -11.07 19.60
N GLN A 95 12.12 -11.29 19.21
CA GLN A 95 12.93 -12.36 19.80
C GLN A 95 13.20 -12.11 21.29
N PRO A 96 13.36 -13.17 22.11
CA PRO A 96 13.79 -13.04 23.49
C PRO A 96 15.12 -12.31 23.60
N ASN A 97 15.23 -11.40 24.57
CA ASN A 97 16.45 -10.65 24.83
C ASN A 97 16.91 -10.83 26.30
N LEU A 98 18.13 -10.38 26.62
CA LEU A 98 18.73 -10.55 27.95
C LEU A 98 18.00 -9.75 29.04
N THR A 99 17.40 -8.62 28.67
CA THR A 99 16.61 -7.73 29.53
C THR A 99 15.20 -8.26 29.79
N ARG A 100 14.76 -9.29 29.04
CA ARG A 100 13.43 -9.91 29.11
C ARG A 100 12.31 -8.90 28.87
N ASP A 101 12.55 -7.93 27.99
CA ASP A 101 11.50 -7.02 27.56
C ASP A 101 10.42 -7.80 26.81
N PRO A 102 9.13 -7.44 26.96
CA PRO A 102 8.06 -8.07 26.18
C PRO A 102 8.32 -7.91 24.68
N PRO A 103 7.93 -8.87 23.84
CA PRO A 103 7.99 -8.69 22.38
C PRO A 103 7.05 -7.56 21.95
N ALA A 104 7.37 -6.88 20.84
CA ALA A 104 6.39 -6.02 20.17
C ALA A 104 5.23 -6.86 19.61
N ASP A 105 4.02 -6.28 19.59
CA ASP A 105 2.86 -6.86 18.91
C ASP A 105 2.83 -6.37 17.46
N ILE A 106 3.36 -7.19 16.54
CA ILE A 106 3.47 -6.83 15.12
C ILE A 106 2.09 -6.90 14.47
N ARG A 107 1.51 -5.74 14.16
CA ARG A 107 0.20 -5.61 13.50
C ARG A 107 0.25 -5.87 12.00
N GLY A 108 1.40 -5.70 11.37
CA GLY A 108 1.59 -5.98 9.96
C GLY A 108 2.83 -5.33 9.37
N VAL A 109 2.97 -5.48 8.06
CA VAL A 109 4.02 -4.86 7.25
C VAL A 109 3.41 -4.31 5.96
N ASP A 110 3.99 -3.24 5.42
CA ASP A 110 3.63 -2.73 4.10
C ASP A 110 4.86 -2.45 3.21
N GLY A 111 4.64 -2.32 1.91
CA GLY A 111 5.71 -2.05 0.97
C GLY A 111 5.20 -1.54 -0.37
N ASN A 112 5.67 -0.35 -0.77
CA ASN A 112 5.30 0.28 -2.05
C ASN A 112 6.33 0.05 -3.17
N GLY A 113 7.33 -0.81 -2.92
CA GLY A 113 8.53 -0.92 -3.76
C GLY A 113 8.31 -1.58 -5.11
N VAL A 114 7.40 -2.56 -5.22
CA VAL A 114 7.32 -3.44 -6.40
C VAL A 114 6.89 -2.74 -7.68
N GLN A 115 5.89 -1.86 -7.61
CA GLN A 115 5.43 -1.11 -8.77
C GLN A 115 6.47 -0.07 -9.20
N LYS A 116 7.09 0.61 -8.23
CA LYS A 116 8.15 1.58 -8.49
C LYS A 116 9.36 0.90 -9.15
N ALA A 117 9.80 -0.23 -8.61
CA ALA A 117 10.89 -1.04 -9.18
C ALA A 117 10.57 -1.47 -10.62
N ALA A 118 9.31 -1.85 -10.90
CA ALA A 118 8.92 -2.24 -12.24
C ALA A 118 9.07 -1.11 -13.27
N TYR A 119 8.85 0.15 -12.89
CA TYR A 119 9.14 1.30 -13.76
C TYR A 119 10.62 1.53 -14.00
N PHE A 120 11.49 1.07 -13.10
CA PHE A 120 12.95 1.07 -13.27
C PHE A 120 13.47 -0.19 -13.98
N GLY A 121 12.57 -1.07 -14.45
CA GLY A 121 12.96 -2.32 -15.11
C GLY A 121 13.52 -3.34 -14.13
N GLU A 122 13.01 -3.38 -12.90
CA GLU A 122 13.42 -4.34 -11.87
C GLU A 122 12.21 -5.08 -11.27
N PHE A 123 12.38 -6.36 -10.94
CA PHE A 123 11.44 -7.13 -10.11
C PHE A 123 12.12 -7.57 -8.83
N TYR A 124 11.34 -7.77 -7.76
CA TYR A 124 11.84 -8.35 -6.53
C TYR A 124 11.88 -9.88 -6.63
N SER A 125 13.00 -10.46 -6.19
CA SER A 125 13.15 -11.90 -5.92
C SER A 125 13.71 -12.10 -4.51
N ARG A 126 13.70 -13.35 -4.05
CA ARG A 126 14.31 -13.74 -2.75
C ARG A 126 15.81 -13.41 -2.69
N ASP A 127 16.47 -13.34 -3.84
CA ASP A 127 17.89 -12.95 -3.98
C ASP A 127 18.09 -11.44 -4.19
N GLY A 128 17.02 -10.64 -4.00
CA GLY A 128 17.02 -9.19 -4.18
C GLY A 128 16.41 -8.74 -5.50
N TYR A 129 16.60 -7.45 -5.84
CA TYR A 129 16.09 -6.86 -7.07
C TYR A 129 16.87 -7.37 -8.29
N GLN A 130 16.14 -7.78 -9.32
CA GLN A 130 16.66 -8.37 -10.55
C GLN A 130 16.16 -7.59 -11.77
N ARG A 131 16.95 -7.57 -12.85
CA ARG A 131 16.57 -6.88 -14.09
C ARG A 131 15.36 -7.55 -14.76
N ALA A 132 14.43 -6.72 -15.21
CA ALA A 132 13.14 -7.09 -15.78
C ALA A 132 12.96 -6.60 -17.23
N ASP A 133 14.05 -6.27 -17.94
CA ASP A 133 13.99 -5.71 -19.32
C ASP A 133 13.24 -6.59 -20.34
N HIS A 134 12.98 -7.85 -19.99
CA HIS A 134 12.31 -8.85 -20.81
C HIS A 134 10.82 -9.03 -20.45
N LEU A 135 10.30 -8.27 -19.49
CA LEU A 135 8.96 -8.41 -18.94
C LEU A 135 8.17 -7.10 -19.09
N SER A 136 6.86 -7.21 -19.25
CA SER A 136 5.98 -6.04 -19.09
C SER A 136 5.91 -5.61 -17.63
N ILE A 137 5.55 -4.35 -17.36
CA ILE A 137 5.38 -3.83 -15.99
C ILE A 137 4.41 -4.70 -15.17
N ARG A 138 3.31 -5.17 -15.79
CA ARG A 138 2.33 -6.03 -15.11
C ARG A 138 2.93 -7.38 -14.71
N GLU A 139 3.68 -8.00 -15.61
CA GLU A 139 4.36 -9.27 -15.33
C GLU A 139 5.43 -9.10 -14.24
N THR A 140 6.24 -8.05 -14.33
CA THR A 140 7.24 -7.67 -13.33
C THR A 140 6.65 -7.50 -11.93
N VAL A 141 5.53 -6.79 -11.82
CA VAL A 141 4.80 -6.63 -10.55
C VAL A 141 4.24 -7.97 -10.07
N LYS A 142 3.62 -8.75 -10.97
CA LYS A 142 3.03 -10.04 -10.62
C LYS A 142 4.08 -11.00 -10.04
N ILE A 143 5.22 -11.15 -10.71
CA ILE A 143 6.32 -12.02 -10.25
C ILE A 143 6.83 -11.53 -8.88
N SER A 144 7.04 -10.22 -8.73
CA SER A 144 7.48 -9.66 -7.44
C SER A 144 6.51 -10.00 -6.29
N LEU A 145 5.20 -9.90 -6.53
CA LEU A 145 4.18 -10.22 -5.52
C LEU A 145 4.13 -11.73 -5.21
N GLU A 146 4.34 -12.59 -6.22
CA GLU A 146 4.43 -14.04 -6.02
C GLU A 146 5.66 -14.42 -5.18
N GLU A 147 6.80 -13.79 -5.42
CA GLU A 147 8.04 -13.96 -4.64
C GLU A 147 7.87 -13.50 -3.19
N ILE A 148 7.22 -12.34 -2.97
CA ILE A 148 6.89 -11.83 -1.63
C ILE A 148 5.96 -12.81 -0.90
N LYS A 149 4.90 -13.28 -1.56
CA LYS A 149 3.98 -14.29 -0.98
C LYS A 149 4.75 -15.55 -0.58
N ALA A 150 5.58 -16.08 -1.47
CA ALA A 150 6.38 -17.27 -1.21
C ALA A 150 7.35 -17.07 -0.05
N PHE A 151 7.98 -15.90 0.08
CA PHE A 151 8.82 -15.56 1.24
C PHE A 151 8.05 -15.67 2.55
N TRP A 152 6.89 -15.02 2.66
CA TRP A 152 6.10 -15.05 3.89
C TRP A 152 5.50 -16.43 4.20
N GLN A 153 5.17 -17.21 3.17
CA GLN A 153 4.74 -18.61 3.32
C GLN A 153 5.87 -19.48 3.89
N ASP A 154 7.10 -19.31 3.41
CA ASP A 154 8.28 -20.01 3.92
C ASP A 154 8.56 -19.70 5.40
N LYS A 155 8.28 -18.46 5.83
CA LYS A 155 8.34 -18.06 7.24
C LYS A 155 7.16 -18.55 8.09
N GLY A 156 6.12 -19.15 7.48
CA GLY A 156 4.91 -19.56 8.17
C GLY A 156 4.06 -18.40 8.69
N LEU A 157 4.23 -17.20 8.12
CA LEU A 157 3.54 -15.97 8.54
C LEU A 157 2.48 -15.51 7.53
N TRP A 158 2.38 -16.17 6.37
CA TRP A 158 1.32 -15.87 5.41
C TRP A 158 -0.03 -16.42 5.89
N PRO A 159 -1.13 -15.65 5.81
CA PRO A 159 -2.45 -16.12 6.22
C PRO A 159 -2.91 -17.37 5.45
N GLU A 160 -3.52 -18.33 6.14
CA GLU A 160 -4.10 -19.52 5.51
C GLU A 160 -5.31 -19.18 4.62
N THR A 161 -5.99 -18.07 4.92
CA THR A 161 -7.21 -17.64 4.22
C THR A 161 -6.91 -16.44 3.33
N GLU A 162 -7.26 -16.55 2.06
CA GLU A 162 -7.13 -15.42 1.13
C GLU A 162 -8.30 -14.44 1.29
N PRO A 163 -8.08 -13.12 1.12
CA PRO A 163 -9.16 -12.13 1.16
C PRO A 163 -10.35 -12.46 0.24
N ARG A 164 -10.09 -13.11 -0.91
CA ARG A 164 -11.17 -13.56 -1.82
C ARG A 164 -12.09 -14.62 -1.23
N VAL A 165 -11.58 -15.43 -0.30
CA VAL A 165 -12.38 -16.43 0.42
C VAL A 165 -13.24 -15.74 1.47
N LEU A 166 -12.71 -14.71 2.14
CA LEU A 166 -13.42 -13.97 3.21
C LEU A 166 -14.45 -12.98 2.66
N TYR A 167 -14.08 -12.22 1.65
CA TYR A 167 -14.84 -11.06 1.16
C TYR A 167 -15.50 -11.31 -0.21
N GLY A 168 -15.33 -12.52 -0.77
CA GLY A 168 -15.76 -12.82 -2.12
C GLY A 168 -14.80 -12.28 -3.19
N PRO A 169 -15.13 -12.45 -4.47
CA PRO A 169 -14.26 -12.00 -5.54
C PRO A 169 -14.17 -10.47 -5.53
N ALA A 170 -12.96 -9.93 -5.71
CA ALA A 170 -12.71 -8.48 -5.83
C ALA A 170 -13.25 -7.93 -7.17
N VAL A 171 -14.56 -8.01 -7.35
CA VAL A 171 -15.31 -7.47 -8.47
C VAL A 171 -16.28 -6.46 -7.86
N GLN A 172 -16.03 -5.18 -8.11
CA GLN A 172 -17.08 -4.21 -7.98
C GLN A 172 -17.83 -4.27 -9.30
N GLU A 173 -19.07 -4.75 -9.29
CA GLU A 173 -19.96 -4.54 -10.44
C GLU A 173 -20.20 -3.03 -10.52
N PRO A 174 -19.84 -2.37 -11.64
CA PRO A 174 -20.06 -0.94 -11.77
C PRO A 174 -21.54 -0.63 -11.56
N ASP A 175 -21.84 0.28 -10.64
CA ASP A 175 -23.19 0.76 -10.33
C ASP A 175 -23.88 1.32 -11.59
N GLN A 176 -23.08 1.70 -12.59
CA GLN A 176 -23.49 2.03 -13.94
C GLN A 176 -22.65 1.26 -14.96
N LEU A 177 -23.34 0.49 -15.79
CA LEU A 177 -22.85 0.01 -17.07
C LEU A 177 -22.52 1.22 -17.96
N ILE A 178 -21.28 1.71 -17.96
CA ILE A 178 -20.83 2.68 -18.97
C ILE A 178 -20.65 1.92 -20.28
N TYR A 179 -21.77 1.65 -20.95
CA TYR A 179 -21.82 1.18 -22.33
C TYR A 179 -22.71 2.14 -23.10
N MET A 180 -22.09 3.04 -23.86
CA MET A 180 -22.74 3.58 -25.05
C MET A 180 -21.93 3.19 -26.28
N ASP A 181 -22.40 2.11 -26.89
CA ASP A 181 -22.31 1.84 -28.32
C ASP A 181 -23.19 2.84 -29.07
N GLN A 182 -22.61 3.54 -30.05
CA GLN A 182 -23.25 3.73 -31.35
C GLN A 182 -22.17 3.80 -32.46
N GLY A 183 -21.70 2.62 -32.90
CA GLY A 183 -21.28 2.44 -34.30
C GLY A 183 -19.91 1.81 -34.59
N GLY A 184 -19.28 1.11 -33.65
CA GLY A 184 -18.06 0.34 -33.89
C GLY A 184 -17.91 -0.77 -32.86
N ASP A 185 -17.29 -1.89 -33.25
CA ASP A 185 -17.20 -3.14 -32.46
C ASP A 185 -16.88 -2.89 -30.98
N PRO A 186 -17.52 -3.61 -30.04
CA PRO A 186 -17.25 -3.44 -28.61
C PRO A 186 -15.77 -3.63 -28.35
N ILE A 187 -15.23 -2.87 -27.40
CA ILE A 187 -13.89 -3.11 -26.85
C ILE A 187 -13.81 -4.63 -26.53
N PRO A 188 -13.07 -5.41 -27.33
CA PRO A 188 -13.38 -6.85 -27.48
C PRO A 188 -12.89 -7.68 -26.31
N SER A 189 -12.14 -7.05 -25.40
CA SER A 189 -11.52 -7.70 -24.26
C SER A 189 -11.28 -6.70 -23.13
N ARG A 190 -11.13 -7.24 -21.92
CA ARG A 190 -10.69 -6.49 -20.75
C ARG A 190 -9.34 -5.80 -20.96
N ASP A 191 -8.40 -6.45 -21.64
CA ASP A 191 -7.10 -5.87 -21.96
C ASP A 191 -7.23 -4.65 -22.88
N ALA A 192 -8.16 -4.68 -23.83
CA ALA A 192 -8.44 -3.52 -24.69
C ALA A 192 -9.10 -2.36 -23.91
N LEU A 193 -9.88 -2.66 -22.87
CA LEU A 193 -10.46 -1.64 -21.98
C LEU A 193 -9.39 -0.98 -21.09
N GLU A 194 -8.47 -1.77 -20.55
CA GLU A 194 -7.37 -1.27 -19.72
C GLU A 194 -6.43 -0.32 -20.50
N ASN A 195 -6.35 -0.48 -21.82
CA ASN A 195 -5.54 0.35 -22.71
C ASN A 195 -6.33 1.45 -23.43
N ALA A 196 -7.62 1.62 -23.10
CA ALA A 196 -8.48 2.58 -23.77
C ALA A 196 -8.15 4.03 -23.39
N TYR A 197 -8.34 4.95 -24.34
CA TYR A 197 -8.27 6.38 -24.12
C TYR A 197 -9.58 6.86 -23.53
N ILE A 198 -9.53 7.52 -22.37
CA ILE A 198 -10.73 7.98 -21.67
C ILE A 198 -10.91 9.50 -21.83
N GLY A 199 -12.14 9.99 -21.91
CA GLY A 199 -12.50 11.41 -21.86
C GLY A 199 -13.78 11.65 -21.07
N GLU A 200 -13.93 12.82 -20.47
CA GLU A 200 -15.14 13.25 -19.77
C GLU A 200 -15.81 14.38 -20.54
N TYR A 201 -17.12 14.28 -20.73
CA TYR A 201 -17.91 15.16 -21.58
C TYR A 201 -19.22 15.54 -20.87
N GLU A 202 -19.65 16.79 -21.04
CA GLU A 202 -20.76 17.39 -20.27
C GLU A 202 -22.07 16.59 -20.36
N GLU A 203 -22.44 16.13 -21.55
CA GLU A 203 -23.72 15.45 -21.78
C GLU A 203 -23.62 13.91 -21.77
N HIS A 204 -22.41 13.37 -21.93
CA HIS A 204 -22.18 11.94 -22.17
C HIS A 204 -21.41 11.26 -21.04
N GLY A 205 -21.00 12.02 -20.01
CA GLY A 205 -20.18 11.50 -18.92
C GLY A 205 -18.82 11.03 -19.41
N ARG A 206 -18.33 9.92 -18.84
CA ARG A 206 -17.01 9.38 -19.14
C ARG A 206 -17.12 8.37 -20.29
N LEU A 207 -16.40 8.61 -21.39
CA LEU A 207 -16.34 7.74 -22.57
C LEU A 207 -14.94 7.13 -22.74
N ALA A 208 -14.88 5.90 -23.26
CA ALA A 208 -13.65 5.17 -23.56
C ALA A 208 -13.52 4.91 -25.06
N PHE A 209 -12.31 5.05 -25.59
CA PHE A 209 -11.98 4.93 -27.02
C PHE A 209 -10.81 3.98 -27.21
N GLU A 210 -10.81 3.21 -28.29
CA GLU A 210 -9.76 2.22 -28.58
C GLU A 210 -8.39 2.89 -28.79
N ASN A 211 -8.38 4.07 -29.43
CA ASN A 211 -7.15 4.82 -29.67
C ASN A 211 -7.41 6.34 -29.76
N LYS A 212 -6.33 7.13 -29.69
CA LYS A 212 -6.38 8.59 -29.72
C LYS A 212 -7.01 9.16 -31.01
N THR A 213 -6.78 8.51 -32.15
CA THR A 213 -7.30 8.96 -33.45
C THR A 213 -8.82 8.79 -33.52
N GLN A 214 -9.33 7.65 -33.05
CA GLN A 214 -10.76 7.40 -32.93
C GLN A 214 -11.43 8.38 -31.96
N LYS A 215 -10.80 8.63 -30.80
CA LYS A 215 -11.27 9.66 -29.86
C LYS A 215 -11.45 11.01 -30.53
N GLN A 216 -10.42 11.50 -31.22
CA GLN A 216 -10.47 12.79 -31.90
C GLN A 216 -11.52 12.84 -33.02
N PHE A 217 -11.68 11.75 -33.76
CA PHE A 217 -12.71 11.65 -34.80
C PHE A 217 -14.12 11.74 -34.22
N VAL A 218 -14.41 11.01 -33.14
CA VAL A 218 -15.73 11.01 -32.49
C VAL A 218 -16.01 12.33 -31.79
N GLU A 219 -15.02 12.91 -31.09
CA GLU A 219 -15.11 14.27 -30.51
C GLU A 219 -15.54 15.29 -31.56
N HIS A 220 -14.98 15.21 -32.77
CA HIS A 220 -15.31 16.10 -33.87
C HIS A 220 -16.68 15.82 -34.49
N ARG A 221 -17.00 14.55 -34.74
CA ARG A 221 -18.25 14.14 -35.41
C ARG A 221 -19.49 14.41 -34.56
N GLU A 222 -19.41 14.08 -33.27
CA GLU A 222 -20.53 14.20 -32.32
C GLU A 222 -20.52 15.54 -31.57
N ALA A 223 -19.59 16.45 -31.92
CA ALA A 223 -19.40 17.75 -31.26
C ALA A 223 -19.33 17.64 -29.72
N LEU A 224 -18.56 16.68 -29.21
CA LEU A 224 -18.48 16.42 -27.78
C LEU A 224 -17.74 17.55 -27.06
N ASN A 225 -18.42 18.20 -26.11
CA ASN A 225 -17.83 19.21 -25.25
C ASN A 225 -17.18 18.55 -24.04
N LYS A 226 -15.88 18.78 -23.86
CA LYS A 226 -15.13 18.30 -22.70
C LYS A 226 -15.50 19.12 -21.47
N ILE A 227 -15.51 18.44 -20.33
CA ILE A 227 -15.53 19.08 -19.01
C ILE A 227 -14.14 19.69 -18.73
#